data_AF-A0A932G3Q7-F1
#
_entry.id   AF-A0A932G3Q7-F1
#
_cell.length_a   1.000
_cell.length_b   1.000
_cell.length_c   1.000
_cell.angle_alpha   90.00
_cell.angle_beta   90.00
_cell.angle_gamma   90.00
#
_symmetry.space_group_name_H-M   'P 1'
#
loop_
_entity.id
_entity.type
_entity.pdbx_description
1 polymer ?
#
loop_
_entity_poly.entity_id
_entity_poly.type
_entity_poly.pdbx_seq_one_letter_code
_entity_poly.pdbx_strand_id
1 'polypeptide(L)'
;MKRLFRRIQRSPLKAFAVSALLLVVLTAAAWKFLIPLGVIALVGIGEGYPPIAMKILGCTVLAMTALGWLASASIAGIALVYVEIDRTRPLASRLGILAVTVLIAGGLSFAVWLHGRDDAAVDAIIRGNIQEYEAAVRWRQAGNLDDDLWLAARWGRLDIVKLLVAMGANPAGSKYGSALAAARENLGQRSDGNRQVIDFLLTNRPPPRSEPKQR
;
A
#
# COMPACT_ATOMS: atom_id res chain seq x y z
N MET A 1 5.11 -11.38 -57.15
CA MET A 1 5.27 -11.28 -55.68
C MET A 1 5.70 -9.90 -55.15
N LYS A 2 6.68 -9.19 -55.73
CA LYS A 2 7.14 -7.85 -55.26
C LYS A 2 6.06 -6.75 -55.20
N ARG A 3 4.99 -6.82 -56.00
CA ARG A 3 3.87 -5.85 -55.97
C ARG A 3 2.82 -6.13 -54.86
N LEU A 4 2.71 -7.37 -54.37
CA LEU A 4 1.83 -7.71 -53.25
C LEU A 4 2.42 -7.28 -51.90
N PHE A 5 3.74 -7.41 -51.74
CA PHE A 5 4.43 -7.04 -50.50
C PHE A 5 4.35 -5.52 -50.20
N ARG A 6 4.35 -4.66 -51.22
CA ARG A 6 4.19 -3.20 -51.05
C ARG A 6 2.78 -2.77 -50.62
N ARG A 7 1.74 -3.56 -50.89
CA ARG A 7 0.37 -3.24 -50.46
C ARG A 7 0.11 -3.63 -49.01
N ILE A 8 0.85 -4.61 -48.47
CA ILE A 8 0.70 -5.05 -47.09
C ILE A 8 1.32 -4.04 -46.09
N GLN A 9 2.26 -3.21 -46.54
CA GLN A 9 3.03 -2.28 -45.71
C GLN A 9 2.38 -0.89 -45.46
N ARG A 10 1.18 -0.61 -45.98
CA ARG A 10 0.58 0.75 -45.95
C ARG A 10 -0.53 0.99 -44.94
N SER A 11 -1.01 -0.01 -44.22
CA SER A 11 -2.04 0.23 -43.21
C SER A 11 -1.38 0.60 -41.87
N PRO A 12 -1.52 1.83 -41.35
CA PRO A 12 -0.95 2.25 -40.06
C PRO A 12 -1.40 1.34 -38.90
N LEU A 13 -2.58 0.73 -39.02
CA LEU A 13 -3.11 -0.27 -38.07
C LEU A 13 -2.23 -1.53 -37.93
N LYS A 14 -1.62 -2.02 -39.01
CA LYS A 14 -0.73 -3.20 -38.93
C LYS A 14 0.60 -2.88 -38.26
N ALA A 15 1.13 -1.68 -38.51
CA ALA A 15 2.32 -1.21 -37.81
C ALA A 15 2.04 -1.10 -36.30
N PHE A 16 0.88 -0.54 -35.94
CA PHE A 16 0.46 -0.45 -34.53
C PHE A 16 0.28 -1.83 -33.88
N ALA A 17 -0.36 -2.78 -34.57
CA ALA A 17 -0.54 -4.14 -34.07
C ALA A 17 0.80 -4.86 -33.86
N VAL A 18 1.76 -4.70 -34.78
CA VAL A 18 3.11 -5.26 -34.65
C VAL A 18 3.86 -4.60 -33.49
N SER A 19 3.79 -3.28 -33.33
CA SER A 19 4.40 -2.58 -32.20
C SER A 19 3.81 -3.00 -30.85
N ALA A 20 2.49 -3.17 -30.77
CA ALA A 20 1.81 -3.65 -29.57
C ALA A 20 2.21 -5.10 -29.23
N LEU A 21 2.27 -5.97 -30.23
CA LEU A 21 2.75 -7.36 -30.05
C LEU A 21 4.20 -7.39 -29.58
N LEU A 22 5.07 -6.56 -30.18
CA LEU A 22 6.48 -6.46 -29.80
C LEU A 22 6.62 -5.96 -28.36
N LEU A 23 5.81 -4.98 -27.94
CA LEU A 23 5.77 -4.49 -26.57
C LEU A 23 5.39 -5.61 -25.60
N VAL A 24 4.35 -6.40 -25.91
CA VAL A 24 3.91 -7.55 -25.10
C VAL A 24 5.01 -8.61 -24.97
N VAL A 25 5.73 -8.91 -26.05
CA VAL A 25 6.85 -9.87 -26.03
C VAL A 25 8.02 -9.35 -25.20
N LEU A 26 8.39 -8.07 -25.38
CA LEU A 26 9.47 -7.44 -24.61
C LEU A 26 9.13 -7.36 -23.12
N THR A 27 7.88 -7.04 -22.77
CA THR A 27 7.43 -7.11 -21.38
C THR A 27 7.49 -8.55 -20.89
N ALA A 28 6.96 -9.54 -21.61
CA ALA A 28 7.03 -10.94 -21.15
C ALA A 28 8.48 -11.43 -20.95
N ALA A 29 9.43 -10.98 -21.78
CA ALA A 29 10.85 -11.32 -21.67
C ALA A 29 11.52 -10.67 -20.46
N ALA A 30 11.31 -9.36 -20.22
CA ALA A 30 11.86 -8.66 -19.05
C ALA A 30 11.41 -9.29 -17.72
N TRP A 31 10.22 -9.88 -17.71
CA TRP A 31 9.61 -10.44 -16.50
C TRP A 31 10.20 -11.79 -16.10
N LYS A 32 10.74 -12.56 -17.06
CA LYS A 32 11.51 -13.78 -16.76
C LYS A 32 12.74 -13.49 -15.90
N PHE A 33 13.26 -12.27 -15.93
CA PHE A 33 14.41 -11.85 -15.13
C PHE A 33 14.03 -11.20 -13.80
N LEU A 34 12.86 -10.54 -13.73
CA LEU A 34 12.40 -9.84 -12.52
C LEU A 34 11.79 -10.78 -11.47
N ILE A 35 11.07 -11.84 -11.88
CA ILE A 35 10.45 -12.79 -10.94
C ILE A 35 11.48 -13.50 -10.05
N PRO A 36 12.60 -14.04 -10.59
CA PRO A 36 13.64 -14.65 -9.76
C PRO A 36 14.23 -13.68 -8.74
N LEU A 37 14.45 -12.42 -9.12
CA LEU A 37 14.97 -11.37 -8.22
C LEU A 37 14.00 -11.07 -7.07
N GLY A 38 12.70 -10.97 -7.36
CA GLY A 38 11.67 -10.77 -6.34
C GLY A 38 11.56 -11.94 -5.36
N VAL A 39 11.64 -13.18 -5.86
CA VAL A 39 11.62 -14.40 -5.03
C VAL A 39 12.87 -14.50 -4.16
N ILE A 40 14.05 -14.19 -4.70
CA ILE A 40 15.31 -14.16 -3.94
C ILE A 40 15.23 -13.13 -2.80
N ALA A 41 14.66 -11.95 -3.05
CA ALA A 41 14.45 -10.93 -2.02
C ALA A 41 13.45 -11.37 -0.93
N LEU A 42 12.45 -12.20 -1.29
CA LEU A 42 11.44 -12.70 -0.37
C LEU A 42 11.95 -13.87 0.50
N VAL A 43 12.73 -14.78 -0.09
CA VAL A 43 13.20 -16.00 0.57
C VAL A 43 14.42 -15.73 1.46
N GLY A 44 15.24 -14.73 1.12
CA GLY A 44 16.43 -14.36 1.89
C GLY A 44 17.55 -15.41 1.74
N ILE A 45 18.70 -14.99 1.20
CA ILE A 45 19.89 -15.84 1.14
C ILE A 45 20.70 -15.57 2.40
N GLY A 46 20.58 -16.43 3.41
CA GLY A 46 21.45 -16.43 4.60
C GLY A 46 20.69 -16.58 5.91
N GLU A 47 21.28 -17.32 6.86
CA GLU A 47 20.74 -17.56 8.20
C GLU A 47 20.72 -16.26 9.02
N GLY A 48 19.63 -15.51 8.86
CA GLY A 48 19.35 -14.28 9.58
C GLY A 48 18.08 -13.66 9.02
N TYR A 49 17.04 -13.58 9.84
CA TYR A 49 15.74 -13.01 9.46
C TYR A 49 15.92 -11.73 8.63
N PRO A 50 15.40 -11.64 7.40
CA PRO A 50 15.48 -10.41 6.65
C PRO A 50 14.74 -9.33 7.44
N PRO A 51 15.33 -8.13 7.61
CA PRO A 51 14.66 -7.02 8.29
C PRO A 51 13.30 -6.79 7.63
N ILE A 52 12.28 -6.41 8.42
CA ILE A 52 10.90 -6.19 7.98
C ILE A 52 10.84 -5.39 6.66
N ALA A 53 11.76 -4.44 6.49
CA ALA A 53 11.94 -3.65 5.26
C ALA A 53 12.15 -4.49 3.98
N MET A 54 12.89 -5.60 4.02
CA MET A 54 13.10 -6.50 2.87
C MET A 54 11.85 -7.30 2.51
N LYS A 55 11.05 -7.72 3.52
CA LYS A 55 9.76 -8.37 3.26
C LYS A 55 8.77 -7.40 2.62
N ILE A 56 8.74 -6.15 3.09
CA ILE A 56 7.95 -5.08 2.49
C ILE A 56 8.40 -4.87 1.03
N LEU A 57 9.71 -4.71 0.79
CA LEU A 57 10.25 -4.54 -0.56
C LEU A 57 9.85 -5.70 -1.50
N GLY A 58 9.97 -6.95 -1.04
CA GLY A 58 9.57 -8.13 -1.81
C GLY A 58 8.07 -8.15 -2.14
N CYS A 59 7.22 -7.84 -1.16
CA CYS A 59 5.77 -7.72 -1.38
C CYS A 59 5.43 -6.57 -2.35
N THR A 60 6.09 -5.42 -2.24
CA THR A 60 5.88 -4.29 -3.16
C THR A 60 6.28 -4.64 -4.59
N VAL A 61 7.42 -5.32 -4.77
CA VAL A 61 7.86 -5.80 -6.08
C VAL A 61 6.83 -6.79 -6.63
N LEU A 62 6.37 -7.77 -5.85
CA LEU A 62 5.36 -8.74 -6.30
C LEU A 62 4.00 -8.07 -6.61
N ALA A 63 3.58 -7.06 -5.84
CA ALA A 63 2.35 -6.32 -6.10
C ALA A 63 2.44 -5.49 -7.39
N MET A 64 3.55 -4.77 -7.61
CA MET A 64 3.80 -4.08 -8.88
C MET A 64 3.87 -5.05 -10.05
N THR A 65 4.37 -6.26 -9.80
CA THR A 65 4.44 -7.37 -10.76
C THR A 65 3.01 -7.86 -11.11
N ALA A 66 2.16 -8.11 -10.12
CA ALA A 66 0.77 -8.49 -10.39
C ALA A 66 -0.01 -7.39 -11.14
N LEU A 67 0.18 -6.12 -10.77
CA LEU A 67 -0.46 -4.98 -11.43
C LEU A 67 0.00 -4.82 -12.89
N GLY A 68 1.29 -5.03 -13.18
CA GLY A 68 1.79 -5.00 -14.55
C GLY A 68 1.19 -6.10 -15.43
N TRP A 69 0.95 -7.30 -14.89
CA TRP A 69 0.22 -8.37 -15.60
C TRP A 69 -1.22 -7.98 -15.90
N LEU A 70 -1.95 -7.46 -14.90
CA LEU A 70 -3.34 -7.03 -15.06
C LEU A 70 -3.46 -5.90 -16.08
N ALA A 71 -2.57 -4.91 -16.03
CA ALA A 71 -2.51 -3.83 -17.01
C ALA A 71 -2.21 -4.36 -18.42
N SER A 72 -1.22 -5.25 -18.56
CA SER A 72 -0.84 -5.82 -19.87
C SER A 72 -1.95 -6.68 -20.46
N ALA A 73 -2.61 -7.52 -19.65
CA ALA A 73 -3.74 -8.34 -20.06
C ALA A 73 -4.95 -7.47 -20.44
N SER A 74 -5.18 -6.37 -19.72
CA SER A 74 -6.23 -5.40 -20.04
C SER A 74 -5.96 -4.70 -21.36
N ILE A 75 -4.72 -4.24 -21.60
CA ILE A 75 -4.33 -3.61 -22.87
C ILE A 75 -4.46 -4.59 -24.03
N ALA A 76 -4.02 -5.84 -23.86
CA ALA A 76 -4.15 -6.88 -24.88
C ALA A 76 -5.63 -7.20 -25.16
N GLY A 77 -6.46 -7.32 -24.12
CA GLY A 77 -7.91 -7.52 -24.26
C GLY A 77 -8.59 -6.35 -24.98
N ILE A 78 -8.26 -5.11 -24.60
CA ILE A 78 -8.76 -3.90 -25.26
C ILE A 78 -8.31 -3.87 -26.72
N ALA A 79 -7.06 -4.21 -27.03
CA ALA A 79 -6.55 -4.23 -28.40
C ALA A 79 -7.26 -5.30 -29.26
N LEU A 80 -7.54 -6.49 -28.69
CA LEU A 80 -8.27 -7.56 -29.38
C LEU A 80 -9.72 -7.15 -29.66
N VAL A 81 -10.37 -6.53 -28.67
CA VAL A 81 -11.71 -5.94 -28.82
C VAL A 81 -11.68 -4.83 -29.88
N TYR A 82 -10.65 -3.99 -29.90
CA TYR A 82 -10.50 -2.92 -30.90
C TYR A 82 -10.35 -3.47 -32.32
N VAL A 83 -9.53 -4.52 -32.51
CA VAL A 83 -9.32 -5.17 -33.82
C VAL A 83 -10.60 -5.80 -34.33
N GLU A 84 -11.39 -6.44 -33.46
CA GLU A 84 -12.64 -7.09 -33.86
C GLU A 84 -13.77 -6.08 -34.15
N ILE A 85 -13.78 -4.96 -33.43
CA ILE A 85 -14.76 -3.88 -33.62
C ILE A 85 -14.43 -3.03 -34.85
N ASP A 86 -13.15 -2.79 -35.15
CA ASP A 86 -12.73 -2.08 -36.37
C ASP A 86 -13.18 -2.79 -37.65
N ARG A 87 -13.33 -4.11 -37.60
CA ARG A 87 -13.87 -4.89 -38.70
C ARG A 87 -15.38 -4.71 -38.92
N THR A 88 -16.14 -4.25 -37.92
CA THR A 88 -17.59 -4.48 -37.91
C THR A 88 -18.49 -3.29 -37.56
N ARG A 89 -18.00 -2.14 -37.05
CA ARG A 89 -18.91 -1.09 -36.51
C ARG A 89 -18.58 0.39 -36.79
N PRO A 90 -19.62 1.27 -36.85
CA PRO A 90 -19.49 2.72 -37.08
C PRO A 90 -19.01 3.52 -35.85
N LEU A 91 -18.52 4.73 -36.10
CA LEU A 91 -17.84 5.67 -35.18
C LEU A 91 -18.43 5.82 -33.75
N ALA A 92 -19.75 5.74 -33.58
CA ALA A 92 -20.40 5.89 -32.27
C ALA A 92 -20.00 4.79 -31.26
N SER A 93 -19.64 3.59 -31.71
CA SER A 93 -19.21 2.52 -30.80
C SER A 93 -17.78 2.73 -30.27
N ARG A 94 -16.96 3.55 -30.95
CA ARG A 94 -15.56 3.79 -30.57
C ARG A 94 -15.45 4.72 -29.36
N LEU A 95 -16.34 5.71 -29.24
CA LEU A 95 -16.37 6.64 -28.10
C LEU A 95 -16.82 5.98 -26.79
N GLY A 96 -17.78 5.05 -26.86
CA GLY A 96 -18.25 4.33 -25.67
C GLY A 96 -17.16 3.48 -25.01
N ILE A 97 -16.31 2.84 -25.81
CA ILE A 97 -15.20 1.99 -25.31
C ILE A 97 -14.10 2.85 -24.69
N LEU A 98 -13.80 4.00 -25.30
CA LEU A 98 -12.80 4.93 -24.79
C LEU A 98 -13.23 5.50 -23.43
N ALA A 99 -14.52 5.81 -23.27
CA ALA A 99 -15.10 6.22 -22.00
C ALA A 99 -14.98 5.13 -20.92
N VAL A 100 -15.31 3.87 -21.25
CA VAL A 100 -15.17 2.73 -20.32
C VAL A 100 -13.72 2.50 -19.92
N THR A 101 -12.78 2.61 -20.86
CA THR A 101 -11.35 2.42 -20.61
C THR A 101 -10.80 3.49 -19.66
N VAL A 102 -11.20 4.76 -19.86
CA VAL A 102 -10.81 5.87 -18.97
C VAL A 102 -11.43 5.70 -17.57
N LEU A 103 -12.68 5.24 -17.49
CA LEU A 103 -13.35 4.96 -16.21
C LEU A 103 -12.65 3.85 -15.42
N ILE A 104 -12.22 2.77 -16.08
CA ILE A 104 -11.50 1.67 -15.43
C ILE A 104 -10.11 2.13 -14.97
N ALA A 105 -9.36 2.85 -15.81
CA ALA A 105 -8.03 3.35 -15.46
C ALA A 105 -8.07 4.40 -14.32
N GLY A 106 -9.06 5.30 -14.35
CA GLY A 106 -9.30 6.27 -13.28
C GLY A 106 -9.74 5.63 -11.97
N GLY A 107 -10.63 4.64 -12.02
CA GLY A 107 -11.13 3.92 -10.84
C GLY A 107 -10.04 3.13 -10.10
N LEU A 108 -9.16 2.45 -10.83
CA LEU A 108 -8.03 1.70 -10.24
C LEU A 108 -7.00 2.63 -9.57
N SER A 109 -6.71 3.78 -10.19
CA SER A 109 -5.79 4.78 -9.63
C SER A 109 -6.35 5.40 -8.34
N PHE A 110 -7.66 5.61 -8.28
CA PHE A 110 -8.34 6.13 -7.09
C PHE A 110 -8.37 5.11 -5.95
N ALA A 111 -8.57 3.81 -6.24
CA ALA A 111 -8.61 2.76 -5.23
C ALA A 111 -7.25 2.53 -4.54
N VAL A 112 -6.15 2.56 -5.29
CA VAL A 112 -4.78 2.47 -4.74
C VAL A 112 -4.46 3.68 -3.87
N TRP A 113 -4.88 4.87 -4.29
CA TRP A 113 -4.72 6.09 -3.51
C TRP A 113 -5.50 6.07 -2.19
N LEU A 114 -6.66 5.41 -2.16
CA LEU A 114 -7.45 5.23 -0.92
C LEU A 114 -6.81 4.27 0.08
N HIS A 115 -6.15 3.19 -0.38
CA HIS A 115 -5.56 2.19 0.54
C HIS A 115 -4.26 2.66 1.22
N GLY A 116 -3.49 3.55 0.59
CA GLY A 116 -2.25 4.06 1.19
C GLY A 116 -2.43 5.06 2.34
N ARG A 117 -3.67 5.48 2.63
CA ARG A 117 -3.95 6.51 3.65
C ARG A 117 -3.90 5.99 5.08
N ASP A 118 -4.29 4.74 5.31
CA ASP A 118 -4.33 4.18 6.67
C ASP A 118 -2.92 4.02 7.27
N ASP A 119 -1.91 3.95 6.39
CA ASP A 119 -0.49 3.87 6.76
C ASP A 119 0.12 5.24 7.11
N ALA A 120 -0.48 6.35 6.68
CA ALA A 120 0.09 7.68 6.90
C ALA A 120 0.11 8.06 8.39
N ALA A 121 -0.91 7.67 9.16
CA ALA A 121 -0.95 7.89 10.60
C ALA A 121 0.11 7.05 11.32
N VAL A 122 0.26 5.79 10.93
CA VAL A 122 1.27 4.87 11.48
C VAL A 122 2.69 5.40 11.22
N ASP A 123 2.95 5.84 9.99
CA ASP A 123 4.24 6.38 9.61
C ASP A 123 4.54 7.71 10.33
N ALA A 124 3.54 8.57 10.50
CA ALA A 124 3.66 9.79 11.30
C ALA A 124 4.02 9.48 12.77
N ILE A 125 3.44 8.43 13.37
CA ILE A 125 3.81 7.96 14.72
C ILE A 125 5.27 7.50 14.73
N ILE A 126 5.68 6.66 13.78
CA ILE A 126 7.04 6.13 13.73
C ILE A 126 8.06 7.28 13.59
N ARG A 127 7.77 8.26 12.74
CA ARG A 127 8.59 9.47 12.54
C ARG A 127 8.50 10.45 13.71
N GLY A 128 7.42 10.40 14.50
CA GLY A 128 7.18 11.33 15.62
C GLY A 128 6.65 12.69 15.17
N ASN A 129 6.02 12.77 13.99
CA ASN A 129 5.51 14.01 13.43
C ASN A 129 4.05 14.22 13.83
N ILE A 130 3.82 14.99 14.90
CA ILE A 130 2.48 15.22 15.45
C ILE A 130 1.54 15.91 14.46
N GLN A 131 2.03 16.87 13.65
CA GLN A 131 1.19 17.60 12.70
C GLN A 131 0.67 16.69 11.59
N GLU A 132 1.53 15.80 11.10
CA GLU A 132 1.16 14.80 10.08
C GLU A 132 0.19 13.76 10.66
N TYR A 133 0.40 13.37 11.91
CA TYR A 133 -0.53 12.48 12.61
C TYR A 133 -1.92 13.11 12.77
N GLU A 134 -2.00 14.37 13.22
CA GLU A 134 -3.26 15.10 13.34
C GLU A 134 -3.97 15.29 11.99
N ALA A 135 -3.21 15.55 10.93
CA ALA A 135 -3.76 15.65 9.58
C ALA A 135 -4.31 14.29 9.10
N ALA A 136 -3.60 13.20 9.37
CA ALA A 136 -3.98 11.86 8.97
C ALA A 136 -5.22 11.34 9.75
N VAL A 137 -5.24 11.53 11.07
CA VAL A 137 -6.33 11.02 11.92
C VAL A 137 -7.68 11.68 11.63
N ARG A 138 -7.69 12.95 11.18
CA ARG A 138 -8.91 13.68 10.78
C ARG A 138 -9.71 12.99 9.67
N TRP A 139 -9.04 12.24 8.80
CA TRP A 139 -9.66 11.57 7.66
C TRP A 139 -9.88 10.07 7.88
N ARG A 140 -9.53 9.55 9.05
CA ARG A 140 -9.59 8.12 9.35
C ARG A 140 -11.01 7.74 9.78
N GLN A 141 -11.72 6.97 8.97
CA GLN A 141 -13.07 6.51 9.28
C GLN A 141 -13.10 5.38 10.31
N ALA A 142 -12.01 4.60 10.40
CA ALA A 142 -11.86 3.51 11.37
C ALA A 142 -10.36 3.30 11.68
N GLY A 143 -9.92 3.73 12.85
CA GLY A 143 -8.60 3.42 13.38
C GLY A 143 -8.70 3.22 14.89
N ASN A 144 -8.06 2.17 15.41
CA ASN A 144 -8.09 1.93 16.84
C ASN A 144 -7.08 2.88 17.51
N LEU A 145 -7.57 3.94 18.15
CA LEU A 145 -6.75 4.87 18.94
C LEU A 145 -5.89 4.15 19.97
N ASP A 146 -6.35 3.01 20.48
CA ASP A 146 -5.60 2.21 21.45
C ASP A 146 -4.35 1.56 20.82
N ASP A 147 -4.47 1.07 19.57
CA ASP A 147 -3.34 0.50 18.82
C ASP A 147 -2.31 1.59 18.47
N ASP A 148 -2.80 2.77 18.07
CA ASP A 148 -1.94 3.95 17.82
C ASP A 148 -1.20 4.36 19.10
N LEU A 149 -1.88 4.33 20.27
CA LEU A 149 -1.30 4.66 21.57
C LEU A 149 -0.22 3.66 21.97
N TRP A 150 -0.48 2.37 21.76
CA TRP A 150 0.51 1.32 21.99
C TRP A 150 1.76 1.54 21.13
N LEU A 151 1.59 1.89 19.85
CA LEU A 151 2.69 2.13 18.93
C LEU A 151 3.48 3.39 19.33
N ALA A 152 2.79 4.50 19.61
CA ALA A 152 3.42 5.74 20.04
C ALA A 152 4.22 5.56 21.34
N ALA A 153 3.68 4.77 22.28
CA ALA A 153 4.36 4.44 23.53
C ALA A 153 5.59 3.55 23.31
N ARG A 154 5.49 2.55 22.43
CA ARG A 154 6.63 1.69 22.04
C ARG A 154 7.80 2.49 21.45
N TRP A 155 7.51 3.54 20.69
CA TRP A 155 8.50 4.38 20.02
C TRP A 155 8.94 5.62 20.81
N GLY A 156 8.38 5.84 22.01
CA GLY A 156 8.75 6.95 22.90
C GLY A 156 8.27 8.31 22.43
N ARG A 157 7.14 8.37 21.70
CA ARG A 157 6.61 9.62 21.13
C ARG A 157 5.67 10.32 22.10
N LEU A 158 6.23 10.95 23.13
CA LEU A 158 5.46 11.55 24.23
C LEU A 158 4.34 12.48 23.76
N ASP A 159 4.60 13.37 22.80
CA ASP A 159 3.60 14.36 22.36
C ASP A 159 2.40 13.69 21.69
N ILE A 160 2.65 12.65 20.90
CA ILE A 160 1.59 11.85 20.28
C ILE A 160 0.85 11.02 21.33
N VAL A 161 1.56 10.47 22.33
CA VAL A 161 0.94 9.76 23.46
C VAL A 161 -0.02 10.67 24.23
N LYS A 162 0.40 11.90 24.54
CA LYS A 162 -0.44 12.90 25.20
C LYS A 162 -1.70 13.21 24.39
N LEU A 163 -1.53 13.43 23.08
CA LEU A 163 -2.63 13.69 22.16
C LEU A 163 -3.63 12.52 22.14
N LEU A 164 -3.15 11.29 22.00
CA LEU A 164 -3.98 10.09 21.95
C LEU A 164 -4.77 9.84 23.23
N VAL A 165 -4.13 10.02 24.40
CA VAL A 165 -4.82 9.94 25.69
C VAL A 165 -5.87 11.04 25.81
N ALA A 166 -5.59 12.26 25.34
CA ALA A 166 -6.57 13.35 25.31
C ALA A 166 -7.75 13.07 24.36
N MET A 167 -7.54 12.30 23.29
CA MET A 167 -8.60 11.81 22.38
C MET A 167 -9.41 10.64 22.98
N GLY A 168 -9.07 10.16 24.17
CA GLY A 168 -9.79 9.08 24.85
C GLY A 168 -9.26 7.68 24.58
N ALA A 169 -8.05 7.54 24.03
CA ALA A 169 -7.40 6.23 23.88
C ALA A 169 -7.19 5.57 25.25
N ASN A 170 -7.52 4.28 25.35
CA ASN A 170 -7.33 3.48 26.55
C ASN A 170 -5.90 2.90 26.58
N PRO A 171 -5.06 3.24 27.58
CA PRO A 171 -3.70 2.71 27.70
C PRO A 171 -3.60 1.18 27.83
N ALA A 172 -4.71 0.49 28.10
CA ALA A 172 -4.79 -0.97 28.18
C ALA A 172 -5.73 -1.60 27.12
N GLY A 173 -6.24 -0.81 26.17
CA GLY A 173 -7.25 -1.27 25.20
C GLY A 173 -6.69 -1.88 23.90
N SER A 174 -5.38 -1.78 23.68
CA SER A 174 -4.75 -2.30 22.45
C SER A 174 -4.74 -3.83 22.43
N LYS A 175 -4.90 -4.39 21.23
CA LYS A 175 -4.81 -5.85 20.99
C LYS A 175 -3.41 -6.42 21.22
N TYR A 176 -2.39 -5.56 21.28
CA TYR A 176 -0.99 -5.93 21.51
C TYR A 176 -0.57 -5.80 22.99
N GLY A 177 -1.51 -5.50 23.89
CA GLY A 177 -1.27 -5.28 25.31
C GLY A 177 -1.23 -3.81 25.71
N SER A 178 -0.77 -3.52 26.93
CA SER A 178 -0.79 -2.14 27.42
C SER A 178 0.31 -1.26 26.81
N ALA A 179 0.00 0.01 26.59
CA ALA A 179 0.96 1.04 26.17
C ALA A 179 2.14 1.17 27.16
N LEU A 180 1.88 0.96 28.45
CA LEU A 180 2.92 0.96 29.49
C LEU A 180 3.91 -0.21 29.32
N ALA A 181 3.43 -1.40 28.98
CA ALA A 181 4.28 -2.55 28.69
C ALA A 181 5.15 -2.28 27.44
N ALA A 182 4.55 -1.70 26.40
CA ALA A 182 5.25 -1.38 25.16
C ALA A 182 6.39 -0.35 25.37
N ALA A 183 6.14 0.69 26.17
CA ALA A 183 7.17 1.68 26.51
C ALA A 183 8.33 1.06 27.32
N ARG A 184 8.03 0.12 28.22
CA ARG A 184 9.04 -0.60 29.03
C ARG A 184 9.90 -1.54 28.19
N GLU A 185 9.28 -2.29 27.28
CA GLU A 185 9.96 -3.24 26.40
C GLU A 185 11.08 -2.58 25.59
N ASN A 186 10.85 -1.34 25.13
CA ASN A 186 11.76 -0.64 24.23
C ASN A 186 12.74 0.34 24.92
N LEU A 187 12.87 0.32 26.25
CA LEU A 187 13.74 1.22 27.02
C LEU A 187 15.21 1.23 26.54
N GLY A 188 15.69 0.15 25.92
CA GLY A 188 17.06 0.07 25.41
C GLY A 188 17.34 0.83 24.10
N GLN A 189 16.33 1.11 23.27
CA GLN A 189 16.55 1.72 21.95
C GLN A 189 16.33 3.24 21.94
N ARG A 190 15.43 3.76 22.79
CA ARG A 190 15.06 5.18 22.88
C ARG A 190 14.74 5.56 24.33
N SER A 191 15.75 5.42 25.19
CA SER A 191 15.61 5.48 26.65
C SER A 191 14.89 6.72 27.16
N ASP A 192 15.14 7.88 26.56
CA ASP A 192 14.69 9.16 27.13
C ASP A 192 13.21 9.41 26.83
N GLY A 193 12.78 9.19 25.58
CA GLY A 193 11.36 9.29 25.20
C GLY A 193 10.49 8.26 25.94
N ASN A 194 10.97 7.02 26.06
CA ASN A 194 10.22 5.96 26.74
C ASN A 194 10.09 6.21 28.25
N ARG A 195 11.13 6.74 28.92
CA ARG A 195 11.04 7.13 30.34
C ARG A 195 9.97 8.17 30.58
N GLN A 196 9.93 9.21 29.75
CA GLN A 196 8.91 10.27 29.86
C GLN A 196 7.50 9.72 29.59
N VAL A 197 7.35 8.81 28.61
CA VAL A 197 6.07 8.14 28.34
C VAL A 197 5.63 7.29 29.52
N ILE A 198 6.55 6.51 30.12
CA ILE A 198 6.25 5.67 31.29
C ILE A 198 5.78 6.55 32.45
N ASP A 199 6.52 7.63 32.74
CA ASP A 199 6.18 8.56 33.80
C ASP A 199 4.79 9.15 33.56
N PHE A 200 4.54 9.69 32.36
CA PHE A 200 3.24 10.24 31.98
C PHE A 200 2.09 9.22 32.11
N LEU A 201 2.26 7.98 31.66
CA LEU A 201 1.24 6.94 31.73
C LEU A 201 1.00 6.46 33.17
N LEU A 202 2.02 6.50 34.03
CA LEU A 202 1.86 6.18 35.46
C LEU A 202 1.15 7.31 36.20
N THR A 203 1.47 8.58 35.89
CA THR A 203 0.79 9.75 36.47
C THR A 203 -0.68 9.82 36.06
N ASN A 204 -1.00 9.48 34.81
CA ASN A 204 -2.36 9.54 34.26
C ASN A 204 -3.08 8.19 34.27
N ARG A 205 -2.67 7.28 35.16
CA ARG A 205 -3.31 5.96 35.23
C ARG A 205 -4.79 6.15 35.59
N PRO A 206 -5.73 5.61 34.81
CA PRO A 206 -7.12 5.63 35.21
C PRO A 206 -7.24 4.95 36.58
N PRO A 207 -8.09 5.47 37.49
CA PRO A 207 -8.28 4.86 38.79
C PRO A 207 -8.59 3.37 38.60
N PRO A 208 -8.07 2.49 39.49
CA PRO A 208 -8.34 1.06 39.37
C PRO A 208 -9.85 0.89 39.23
N ARG A 209 -10.29 0.23 38.14
CA ARG A 209 -11.71 -0.09 37.95
C ARG A 209 -12.15 -0.77 39.24
N SER A 210 -13.04 -0.12 39.99
CA SER A 210 -13.63 -0.68 41.19
C SER A 210 -14.14 -2.06 40.81
N GLU A 211 -13.54 -3.10 41.38
CA GLU A 211 -13.98 -4.47 41.12
C GLU A 211 -15.49 -4.53 41.33
N PRO A 212 -16.25 -5.12 40.39
CA PRO A 212 -17.66 -5.32 40.62
C PRO A 212 -17.78 -6.11 41.92
N LYS A 213 -18.38 -5.50 42.94
CA LYS A 213 -18.70 -6.19 44.19
C LYS A 213 -19.46 -7.45 43.81
N GLN A 214 -18.80 -8.60 43.90
CA GLN A 214 -19.46 -9.89 43.84
C GLN A 214 -20.46 -9.89 44.99
N ARG A 215 -21.74 -9.73 44.64
CA ARG A 215 -22.87 -9.88 45.56
C ARG A 215 -23.26 -11.35 45.63
#